data_AF-A0A2N3WHG8-F1
#
_entry.id   AF-A0A2N3WHG8-F1
#
_cell.length_a   1.000
_cell.length_b   1.000
_cell.length_c   1.000
_cell.angle_alpha   90.00
_cell.angle_beta   90.00
_cell.angle_gamma   90.00
#
_symmetry.space_group_name_H-M   'P 1'
#
loop_
_entity.id
_entity.type
_entity.pdbx_description
1 polymer ?
#
loop_
_entity_poly.entity_id
_entity_poly.type
_entity_poly.pdbx_seq_one_letter_code
_entity_poly.pdbx_strand_id
1 'polypeptide(L)'
;MRFVHARLWGRVLAGCALLVATGLGGASSASATTPGKGTDGYCQDDNGVTVVVDFQGLGGETLVRCAPGKQENGVTALQNAGFELTGAGKYGLAVMCKIEGKPADQTCTGMPPEKASWSFWTATNGGRWASAQVGAQSWKPPAGAFEGWSFAIGKSYTEYPPPRTEPVRKANAPAPTPASTSDSAFPWGLVIGIVVVVLLVVAGTVVAMRRRRAAE
;
A
#
# COMPACT_ATOMS: atom_id res chain seq x y z
N MET A 1 -28.10 -48.99 58.37
CA MET A 1 -28.80 -49.74 57.30
C MET A 1 -28.23 -49.22 55.98
N ARG A 2 -27.26 -49.86 55.30
CA ARG A 2 -27.38 -51.05 54.41
C ARG A 2 -28.68 -50.94 53.59
N PHE A 3 -28.70 -50.70 52.28
CA PHE A 3 -28.09 -51.51 51.22
C PHE A 3 -27.95 -50.75 49.88
N VAL A 4 -26.87 -51.09 49.15
CA VAL A 4 -26.54 -50.74 47.77
C VAL A 4 -27.26 -51.70 46.81
N HIS A 5 -27.73 -51.21 45.64
CA HIS A 5 -27.86 -51.95 44.37
C HIS A 5 -27.38 -50.98 43.28
N ALA A 6 -26.18 -51.14 42.72
CA ALA A 6 -25.84 -52.05 41.60
C ALA A 6 -26.55 -51.61 40.29
N ARG A 7 -25.93 -51.56 39.11
CA ARG A 7 -24.57 -51.79 38.62
C ARG A 7 -24.62 -51.40 37.12
N LEU A 8 -23.48 -50.91 36.61
CA LEU A 8 -22.96 -51.09 35.24
C LEU A 8 -23.43 -50.24 34.04
N TRP A 9 -22.41 -50.03 33.20
CA TRP A 9 -22.33 -49.56 31.82
C TRP A 9 -22.19 -48.05 31.65
N GLY A 10 -21.12 -47.49 31.10
CA GLY A 10 -19.95 -48.05 30.45
C GLY A 10 -19.58 -47.15 29.27
N ARG A 11 -18.49 -46.37 29.43
CA ARG A 11 -17.73 -45.63 28.38
C ARG A 11 -18.58 -44.58 27.63
N VAL A 12 -18.14 -43.33 27.47
CA VAL A 12 -17.12 -42.91 26.51
C VAL A 12 -16.56 -41.54 26.90
N LEU A 13 -15.30 -41.37 26.52
CA LEU A 13 -14.36 -40.30 26.81
C LEU A 13 -14.76 -38.91 26.29
N ALA A 14 -14.36 -37.91 27.09
CA ALA A 14 -13.61 -36.71 26.72
C ALA A 14 -13.91 -36.01 25.38
N GLY A 15 -14.33 -34.75 25.51
CA GLY A 15 -14.34 -33.77 24.42
C GLY A 15 -14.44 -32.34 24.93
N CYS A 16 -13.61 -31.93 25.90
CA CYS A 16 -13.35 -30.51 26.13
C CYS A 16 -12.36 -30.03 25.05
N ALA A 17 -12.87 -29.44 23.98
CA ALA A 17 -12.03 -28.68 23.04
C ALA A 17 -12.25 -27.19 23.30
N LEU A 18 -11.20 -26.58 23.88
CA LEU A 18 -11.03 -25.16 24.16
C LEU A 18 -11.34 -24.30 22.92
N LEU A 19 -12.09 -23.22 23.17
CA LEU A 19 -12.07 -22.01 22.36
C LEU A 19 -10.67 -21.39 22.44
N VAL A 20 -9.98 -21.27 21.30
CA VAL A 20 -8.86 -20.32 21.15
C VAL A 20 -9.14 -19.47 19.93
N ALA A 21 -9.64 -18.26 20.19
CA ALA A 21 -9.56 -17.15 19.28
C ALA A 21 -8.09 -16.70 19.21
N THR A 22 -7.51 -16.70 18.02
CA THR A 22 -6.33 -15.88 17.71
C THR A 22 -6.55 -15.25 16.34
N GLY A 23 -6.90 -13.95 16.37
CA GLY A 23 -6.75 -13.10 15.21
C GLY A 23 -5.29 -12.71 15.05
N LEU A 24 -4.79 -12.78 13.83
CA LEU A 24 -3.79 -11.83 13.36
C LEU A 24 -4.29 -11.31 12.02
N GLY A 25 -4.61 -10.01 12.01
CA GLY A 25 -4.96 -9.27 10.82
C GLY A 25 -3.84 -9.42 9.80
N GLY A 26 -4.21 -9.86 8.59
CA GLY A 26 -3.38 -9.62 7.43
C GLY A 26 -3.22 -8.11 7.31
N ALA A 27 -2.02 -7.62 7.57
CA ALA A 27 -1.63 -6.29 7.14
C ALA A 27 -1.86 -6.26 5.62
N SER A 28 -2.85 -5.47 5.19
CA SER A 28 -3.00 -5.10 3.79
C SER A 28 -1.65 -4.60 3.32
N SER A 29 -1.01 -5.33 2.42
CA SER A 29 0.09 -4.79 1.63
C SER A 29 -0.54 -3.74 0.73
N ALA A 30 -0.60 -2.50 1.20
CA ALA A 30 -0.85 -1.34 0.37
C ALA A 30 0.37 -1.17 -0.54
N SER A 31 0.32 -1.80 -1.71
CA SER A 31 1.09 -1.45 -2.90
C SER A 31 0.43 -2.15 -4.08
N ALA A 32 -0.72 -1.63 -4.48
CA ALA A 32 -1.24 -1.84 -5.82
C ALA A 32 -1.17 -0.50 -6.55
N THR A 33 0.06 -0.04 -6.83
CA THR A 33 0.26 0.92 -7.92
C THR A 33 -0.23 0.23 -9.18
N THR A 34 -1.29 0.74 -9.80
CA THR A 34 -1.71 0.27 -11.13
C THR A 34 -0.49 0.41 -12.06
N PRO A 35 0.03 -0.68 -12.64
CA PRO A 35 1.15 -0.58 -13.56
C PRO A 35 0.75 0.26 -14.78
N GLY A 36 1.55 1.30 -15.05
CA GLY A 36 1.50 2.02 -16.32
C GLY A 36 0.93 3.43 -16.24
N LYS A 37 1.73 4.36 -15.74
CA LYS A 37 2.46 5.29 -16.63
C LYS A 37 3.64 5.93 -15.90
N GLY A 38 3.54 6.19 -14.59
CA GLY A 38 4.57 6.89 -13.85
C GLY A 38 5.56 5.98 -13.12
N THR A 39 6.64 6.57 -12.62
CA THR A 39 7.61 5.90 -11.73
C THR A 39 7.84 6.74 -10.48
N ASP A 40 8.11 6.10 -9.35
CA ASP A 40 8.53 6.83 -8.16
C ASP A 40 9.86 7.57 -8.40
N GLY A 41 10.00 8.73 -7.75
CA GLY A 41 11.14 9.61 -7.88
C GLY A 41 11.07 10.57 -9.07
N TYR A 42 12.19 11.22 -9.35
CA TYR A 42 12.34 12.19 -10.42
C TYR A 42 12.38 11.49 -11.79
N CYS A 43 11.92 12.17 -12.84
CA CYS A 43 12.31 11.78 -14.20
C CYS A 43 13.83 11.89 -14.31
N GLN A 44 14.49 10.85 -14.79
CA GLN A 44 15.97 10.80 -14.84
C GLN A 44 16.54 11.56 -16.05
N ASP A 45 15.71 11.88 -17.02
CA ASP A 45 16.03 12.68 -18.19
C ASP A 45 14.95 13.75 -18.43
N ASP A 46 15.11 14.52 -19.52
CA ASP A 46 14.15 15.55 -19.92
C ASP A 46 12.95 14.98 -20.69
N ASN A 47 12.82 13.67 -20.84
CA ASN A 47 11.73 13.02 -21.57
C ASN A 47 10.53 12.74 -20.66
N GLY A 48 10.14 13.72 -19.85
CA GLY A 48 9.04 13.60 -18.92
C GLY A 48 8.82 14.86 -18.11
N VAL A 49 7.88 14.80 -17.18
CA VAL A 49 7.59 15.86 -16.21
C VAL A 49 7.71 15.26 -14.81
N THR A 50 8.54 15.88 -13.97
CA THR A 50 8.58 15.49 -12.56
C THR A 50 7.46 16.19 -11.82
N VAL A 51 6.57 15.40 -11.21
CA VAL A 51 5.43 15.90 -10.46
C VAL A 51 5.70 15.74 -8.97
N VAL A 52 5.56 16.85 -8.24
CA VAL A 52 5.80 16.95 -6.81
C VAL A 52 4.47 17.27 -6.11
N VAL A 53 4.06 16.44 -5.16
CA VAL A 53 2.85 16.66 -4.34
C VAL A 53 3.28 16.86 -2.89
N ASP A 54 3.12 18.07 -2.40
CA ASP A 54 3.43 18.46 -1.02
C ASP A 54 2.14 18.71 -0.23
N PHE A 55 1.91 17.84 0.75
CA PHE A 55 0.75 17.90 1.63
C PHE A 55 0.84 19.02 2.69
N GLN A 56 2.01 19.64 2.87
CA GLN A 56 2.22 20.81 3.74
C GLN A 56 1.61 20.61 5.14
N GLY A 57 0.66 21.49 5.52
CA GLY A 57 -0.02 21.48 6.81
C GLY A 57 -0.94 20.29 7.04
N LEU A 58 -1.21 19.45 6.03
CA LEU A 58 -1.87 18.15 6.22
C LEU A 58 -0.91 17.09 6.80
N GLY A 59 0.39 17.37 6.80
CA GLY A 59 1.43 16.45 7.23
C GLY A 59 1.71 15.34 6.21
N GLY A 60 2.71 14.50 6.53
CA GLY A 60 3.23 13.47 5.63
C GLY A 60 4.40 13.94 4.78
N GLU A 61 4.99 12.98 4.07
CA GLU A 61 6.12 13.22 3.17
C GLU A 61 5.65 13.81 1.84
N THR A 62 6.52 14.57 1.19
CA THR A 62 6.29 15.00 -0.19
C THR A 62 6.45 13.82 -1.13
N LEU A 63 5.51 13.63 -2.04
CA LEU A 63 5.60 12.60 -3.08
C LEU A 63 6.23 13.20 -4.32
N VAL A 64 7.18 12.47 -4.91
CA VAL A 64 7.82 12.84 -6.18
C VAL A 64 7.67 11.66 -7.11
N ARG A 65 7.07 11.88 -8.27
CA ARG A 65 6.89 10.84 -9.29
C ARG A 65 7.17 11.42 -10.68
N CYS A 66 7.69 10.59 -11.57
CA CYS A 66 7.89 10.93 -12.97
C CYS A 66 6.66 10.58 -13.79
N ALA A 67 6.17 11.53 -14.58
CA ALA A 67 5.28 11.28 -15.71
C ALA A 67 6.11 11.20 -16.99
N PRO A 68 6.33 10.00 -17.57
CA PRO A 68 7.20 9.86 -18.73
C PRO A 68 6.52 10.33 -20.01
N GLY A 69 7.34 10.77 -20.95
CA GLY A 69 6.94 11.28 -22.24
C GLY A 69 6.34 12.68 -22.18
N LYS A 70 5.82 13.11 -23.33
CA LYS A 70 5.13 14.39 -23.46
C LYS A 70 3.78 14.32 -22.74
N GLN A 71 3.50 15.32 -21.92
CA GLN A 71 2.21 15.46 -21.25
C GLN A 71 1.33 16.43 -22.04
N GLU A 72 0.03 16.11 -22.14
CA GLU A 72 -0.94 16.97 -22.82
C GLU A 72 -1.18 18.26 -22.05
N ASN A 73 -1.33 18.13 -20.73
CA ASN A 73 -1.46 19.22 -19.78
C ASN A 73 -1.01 18.78 -18.37
N GLY A 74 -1.07 19.68 -17.39
CA GLY A 74 -0.62 19.39 -16.01
C GLY A 74 -1.51 18.40 -15.25
N VAL A 75 -2.81 18.31 -15.56
CA VAL A 75 -3.67 17.25 -14.98
C VAL A 75 -3.26 15.88 -15.53
N THR A 76 -3.00 15.80 -16.83
CA THR A 76 -2.49 14.58 -17.47
C THR A 76 -1.12 14.20 -16.91
N ALA A 77 -0.24 15.16 -16.58
CA ALA A 77 1.03 14.89 -15.93
C ALA A 77 0.83 14.22 -14.56
N LEU A 78 -0.05 14.73 -13.69
CA LEU A 78 -0.40 14.06 -12.43
C LEU A 78 -0.90 12.63 -12.63
N GLN A 79 -1.85 12.43 -13.55
CA GLN A 79 -2.43 11.11 -13.83
C GLN A 79 -1.36 10.15 -14.36
N ASN A 80 -0.54 10.61 -15.31
CA ASN A 80 0.53 9.81 -15.90
C ASN A 80 1.73 9.62 -14.97
N ALA A 81 1.86 10.43 -13.92
CA ALA A 81 2.77 10.17 -12.80
C ALA A 81 2.20 9.12 -11.82
N GLY A 82 0.96 8.67 -12.02
CA GLY A 82 0.32 7.61 -11.23
C GLY A 82 -0.34 8.11 -9.94
N PHE A 83 -0.68 9.40 -9.85
CA PHE A 83 -1.41 9.93 -8.69
C PHE A 83 -2.90 9.64 -8.75
N GLU A 84 -3.49 9.29 -7.62
CA GLU A 84 -4.95 9.22 -7.47
C GLU A 84 -5.54 10.62 -7.28
N LEU A 85 -6.44 11.02 -8.17
CA LEU A 85 -7.02 12.37 -8.19
C LEU A 85 -8.52 12.33 -7.95
N THR A 86 -9.01 13.26 -7.14
CA THR A 86 -10.44 13.55 -7.01
C THR A 86 -10.69 15.02 -7.32
N GLY A 87 -11.60 15.26 -8.26
CA GLY A 87 -12.05 16.60 -8.64
C GLY A 87 -13.19 17.13 -7.78
N ALA A 88 -13.48 18.42 -7.90
CA ALA A 88 -14.54 19.09 -7.13
C ALA A 88 -15.88 19.08 -7.87
N GLY A 89 -16.83 18.24 -7.45
CA GLY A 89 -18.22 18.23 -7.91
C GLY A 89 -18.38 18.40 -9.42
N LYS A 90 -19.21 19.37 -9.84
CA LYS A 90 -19.45 19.68 -11.26
C LYS A 90 -18.21 20.20 -12.03
N TYR A 91 -17.15 20.61 -11.32
CA TYR A 91 -15.93 21.12 -11.95
C TYR A 91 -14.95 20.01 -12.31
N GLY A 92 -15.11 18.80 -11.76
CA GLY A 92 -14.20 17.69 -12.00
C GLY A 92 -12.74 18.08 -11.70
N LEU A 93 -11.81 17.60 -12.54
CA LEU A 93 -10.36 17.86 -12.37
C LEU A 93 -9.92 19.28 -12.78
N ALA A 94 -10.85 20.15 -13.21
CA ALA A 94 -10.55 21.57 -13.38
C ALA A 94 -10.23 22.24 -12.03
N VAL A 95 -10.79 21.69 -10.93
CA VAL A 95 -10.54 22.12 -9.56
C VAL A 95 -10.16 20.90 -8.74
N MET A 96 -8.91 20.84 -8.31
CA MET A 96 -8.40 19.70 -7.55
C MET A 96 -8.98 19.69 -6.13
N CYS A 97 -9.66 18.59 -5.77
CA CYS A 97 -10.19 18.39 -4.43
C CYS A 97 -9.25 17.54 -3.57
N LYS A 98 -8.87 16.35 -4.07
CA LYS A 98 -7.93 15.46 -3.39
C LYS A 98 -6.85 14.94 -4.31
N ILE A 99 -5.67 14.76 -3.73
CA ILE A 99 -4.58 13.99 -4.31
C ILE A 99 -4.21 12.92 -3.29
N GLU A 100 -4.14 11.65 -3.72
CA GLU A 100 -3.84 10.50 -2.84
C GLU A 100 -4.78 10.45 -1.62
N GLY A 101 -6.07 10.70 -1.88
CA GLY A 101 -7.11 10.72 -0.85
C GLY A 101 -7.02 11.85 0.17
N LYS A 102 -6.11 12.81 0.04
CA LYS A 102 -5.92 13.93 0.98
C LYS A 102 -6.43 15.27 0.42
N PRO A 103 -7.05 16.12 1.26
CA PRO A 103 -7.48 15.87 2.65
C PRO A 103 -8.60 14.82 2.75
N ALA A 104 -8.56 13.97 3.79
CA ALA A 104 -9.42 12.79 3.88
C ALA A 104 -10.90 13.12 4.11
N ASP A 105 -11.16 14.14 4.92
CA ASP A 105 -12.46 14.63 5.37
C ASP A 105 -13.21 15.48 4.33
N GLN A 106 -12.54 15.91 3.25
CA GLN A 106 -13.16 16.71 2.21
C GLN A 106 -14.17 15.88 1.40
N THR A 107 -15.40 16.38 1.22
CA THR A 107 -16.49 15.64 0.54
C THR A 107 -16.48 15.77 -0.98
N CYS A 108 -15.72 16.73 -1.52
CA CYS A 108 -15.57 16.99 -2.96
C CYS A 108 -16.88 17.25 -3.73
N THR A 109 -17.94 17.70 -3.07
CA THR A 109 -19.22 17.99 -3.72
C THR A 109 -19.27 19.37 -4.39
N GLY A 110 -18.35 20.26 -4.04
CA GLY A 110 -18.27 21.63 -4.54
C GLY A 110 -16.87 22.21 -4.42
N MET A 111 -16.78 23.54 -4.55
CA MET A 111 -15.51 24.25 -4.47
C MET A 111 -14.81 23.97 -3.13
N PRO A 112 -13.49 23.69 -3.12
CA PRO A 112 -12.74 23.62 -1.87
C PRO A 112 -12.87 24.91 -1.05
N PRO A 113 -12.75 24.85 0.27
CA PRO A 113 -12.73 26.05 1.10
C PRO A 113 -11.61 27.00 0.68
N GLU A 114 -11.87 28.31 0.68
CA GLU A 114 -10.90 29.34 0.25
C GLU A 114 -9.58 29.29 1.04
N LYS A 115 -9.66 28.90 2.32
CA LYS A 115 -8.50 28.79 3.21
C LYS A 115 -7.97 27.35 3.34
N ALA A 116 -8.45 26.41 2.53
CA ALA A 116 -8.04 25.01 2.57
C ALA A 116 -8.12 24.39 1.16
N SER A 117 -7.11 24.61 0.33
CA SER A 117 -7.14 24.16 -1.07
C SER A 117 -5.77 23.81 -1.66
N TRP A 118 -5.79 23.11 -2.78
CA TRP A 118 -4.59 22.78 -3.56
C TRP A 118 -4.19 23.94 -4.47
N SER A 119 -2.89 24.21 -4.50
CA SER A 119 -2.26 25.22 -5.36
C SER A 119 -1.35 24.57 -6.39
N PHE A 120 -1.30 25.14 -7.59
CA PHE A 120 -0.53 24.61 -8.71
C PHE A 120 0.70 25.48 -9.00
N TRP A 121 1.84 24.83 -9.17
CA TRP A 121 3.16 25.45 -9.31
C TRP A 121 3.91 24.85 -10.49
N THR A 122 4.77 25.66 -11.10
CA THR A 122 5.61 25.22 -12.22
C THR A 122 7.04 25.68 -11.99
N ALA A 123 7.99 24.91 -12.52
CA ALA A 123 9.41 25.28 -12.53
C ALA A 123 10.14 24.56 -13.66
N THR A 124 11.29 25.10 -14.06
CA THR A 124 12.32 24.34 -14.79
C THR A 124 13.16 23.53 -13.82
N ASN A 125 13.83 22.48 -14.31
CA ASN A 125 14.85 21.78 -13.53
C ASN A 125 15.96 22.75 -13.09
N GLY A 126 16.30 22.77 -11.80
CA GLY A 126 17.27 23.72 -11.23
C GLY A 126 16.73 25.12 -10.98
N GLY A 127 15.44 25.35 -11.27
CA GLY A 127 14.80 26.66 -11.17
C GLY A 127 14.22 26.96 -9.79
N ARG A 128 13.25 27.89 -9.77
CA ARG A 128 12.46 28.24 -8.59
C ARG A 128 10.98 28.00 -8.89
N TRP A 129 10.23 27.58 -7.87
CA TRP A 129 8.78 27.45 -8.00
C TRP A 129 8.12 28.79 -8.30
N ALA A 130 7.27 28.80 -9.31
CA ALA A 130 6.39 29.92 -9.64
C ALA A 130 4.93 29.46 -9.56
N SER A 131 4.08 30.28 -8.94
CA SER A 131 2.64 30.03 -8.91
C SER A 131 2.10 30.08 -10.35
N ALA A 132 1.36 29.05 -10.74
CA ALA A 132 0.87 28.94 -12.10
C ALA A 132 -0.19 30.03 -12.38
N GLN A 133 -0.02 30.73 -13.49
CA GLN A 133 -0.95 31.79 -13.92
C GLN A 133 -2.16 31.24 -14.69
N VAL A 134 -2.13 29.95 -15.03
CA VAL A 134 -3.21 29.23 -15.70
C VAL A 134 -3.49 27.94 -14.94
N GLY A 135 -4.73 27.45 -15.05
CA GLY A 135 -5.10 26.16 -14.47
C GLY A 135 -4.35 24.99 -15.13
N ALA A 136 -4.19 23.90 -14.39
CA ALA A 136 -3.44 22.72 -14.84
C ALA A 136 -3.99 22.08 -16.12
N GLN A 137 -5.28 22.23 -16.43
CA GLN A 137 -5.85 21.73 -17.69
C GLN A 137 -5.42 22.55 -18.93
N SER A 138 -5.04 23.82 -18.74
CA SER A 138 -4.61 24.72 -19.82
C SER A 138 -3.09 24.85 -19.90
N TRP A 139 -2.39 24.47 -18.84
CA TRP A 139 -0.93 24.45 -18.80
C TRP A 139 -0.39 23.31 -19.66
N LYS A 140 0.58 23.62 -20.54
CA LYS A 140 1.30 22.64 -21.37
C LYS A 140 2.75 22.56 -20.90
N PRO A 141 3.13 21.58 -20.08
CA PRO A 141 4.48 21.52 -19.53
C PRO A 141 5.53 21.29 -20.64
N PRO A 142 6.63 22.05 -20.63
CA PRO A 142 7.81 21.72 -21.41
C PRO A 142 8.38 20.36 -21.01
N ALA A 143 9.13 19.74 -21.92
CA ALA A 143 9.90 18.53 -21.62
C ALA A 143 10.93 18.83 -20.49
N GLY A 144 11.03 17.93 -19.50
CA GLY A 144 11.93 18.06 -18.35
C GLY A 144 11.44 19.04 -17.27
N ALA A 145 10.24 19.58 -17.40
CA ALA A 145 9.67 20.52 -16.44
C ALA A 145 9.35 19.85 -15.10
N PHE A 146 9.19 20.70 -14.10
CA PHE A 146 8.67 20.36 -12.79
C PHE A 146 7.28 20.95 -12.61
N GLU A 147 6.36 20.13 -12.11
CA GLU A 147 5.04 20.55 -11.67
C GLU A 147 4.90 20.28 -10.19
N GLY A 148 4.27 21.21 -9.49
CA GLY A 148 4.09 21.18 -8.05
C GLY A 148 2.64 21.34 -7.65
N TRP A 149 2.18 20.51 -6.72
CA TRP A 149 0.89 20.60 -6.07
C TRP A 149 1.12 20.77 -4.58
N SER A 150 0.68 21.88 -4.01
CA SER A 150 0.96 22.24 -2.62
C SER A 150 -0.34 22.57 -1.91
N PHE A 151 -0.62 21.92 -0.79
CA PHE A 151 -1.84 22.20 -0.03
C PHE A 151 -1.66 23.42 0.89
N ALA A 152 -2.61 24.34 0.87
CA ALA A 152 -2.60 25.50 1.74
C ALA A 152 -3.73 25.40 2.76
N ILE A 153 -3.42 25.57 4.06
CA ILE A 153 -4.40 25.65 5.14
C ILE A 153 -4.23 26.93 5.95
N GLY A 154 -5.34 27.62 6.21
CA GLY A 154 -5.37 28.89 6.96
C GLY A 154 -4.69 30.06 6.23
N LYS A 155 -4.52 29.99 4.90
CA LYS A 155 -3.85 31.00 4.08
C LYS A 155 -4.82 31.67 3.11
N SER A 156 -4.56 32.93 2.78
CA SER A 156 -5.16 33.56 1.60
C SER A 156 -4.47 33.09 0.33
N TYR A 157 -5.12 33.20 -0.83
CA TYR A 157 -4.59 32.72 -2.12
C TYR A 157 -3.20 33.30 -2.45
N THR A 158 -2.94 34.56 -2.10
CA THR A 158 -1.65 35.23 -2.32
C THR A 158 -0.53 34.72 -1.43
N GLU A 159 -0.84 33.92 -0.41
CA GLU A 159 0.10 33.39 0.59
C GLU A 159 0.24 31.86 0.49
N TYR A 160 -0.30 31.24 -0.56
CA TYR A 160 -0.16 29.81 -0.76
C TYR A 160 1.33 29.45 -0.89
N PRO A 161 1.82 28.46 -0.13
CA PRO A 161 3.23 28.11 -0.13
C PRO A 161 3.57 27.27 -1.38
N PRO A 162 4.75 27.47 -1.99
CA PRO A 162 5.26 26.52 -2.97
C PRO A 162 5.56 25.16 -2.33
N PRO A 163 5.71 24.08 -3.12
CA PRO A 163 6.24 22.82 -2.60
C PRO A 163 7.58 23.03 -1.88
N ARG A 164 7.78 22.33 -0.76
CA ARG A 164 9.02 22.40 0.04
C ARG A 164 10.19 21.69 -0.65
N THR A 165 9.90 20.70 -1.49
CA THR A 165 10.91 20.04 -2.32
C THR A 165 11.36 20.97 -3.43
N GLU A 166 12.66 21.25 -3.51
CA GLU A 166 13.25 22.04 -4.59
C GLU A 166 13.07 21.36 -5.96
N PRO A 167 12.81 22.11 -7.04
CA PRO A 167 12.61 21.57 -8.39
C PRO A 167 13.95 21.24 -9.06
N VAL A 168 14.74 20.39 -8.41
CA VAL A 168 16.05 19.92 -8.89
C VAL A 168 15.97 18.41 -9.07
N ARG A 169 16.26 17.94 -10.28
CA ARG A 169 16.34 16.50 -10.59
C ARG A 169 17.46 15.89 -9.77
N LYS A 170 17.11 14.91 -8.94
CA LYS A 170 18.07 14.08 -8.20
C LYS A 170 18.06 12.66 -8.77
N ALA A 171 19.16 11.96 -8.55
CA ALA A 171 19.20 10.53 -8.80
C ALA A 171 18.15 9.84 -7.91
N ASN A 172 17.39 8.92 -8.50
CA ASN A 172 16.45 8.11 -7.73
C ASN A 172 17.20 7.14 -6.85
N ALA A 173 16.67 6.88 -5.65
CA ALA A 173 17.21 5.83 -4.80
C ALA A 173 17.11 4.48 -5.55
N PRO A 174 18.11 3.58 -5.40
CA PRO A 174 18.00 2.22 -5.92
C PRO A 174 16.73 1.57 -5.38
N ALA A 175 15.98 0.89 -6.24
CA ALA A 175 14.81 0.13 -5.81
C ALA A 175 15.23 -0.88 -4.73
N PRO A 176 14.43 -1.07 -3.65
CA PRO A 176 14.71 -2.11 -2.68
C PRO A 176 14.80 -3.45 -3.41
N THR A 177 15.92 -4.15 -3.27
CA THR A 177 16.10 -5.49 -3.85
C THR A 177 15.01 -6.38 -3.28
N PRO A 178 14.16 -7.03 -4.11
CA PRO A 178 13.17 -7.95 -3.59
C PRO A 178 13.91 -9.04 -2.79
N ALA A 179 13.61 -9.12 -1.49
CA ALA A 179 14.12 -10.19 -0.66
C ALA A 179 13.69 -11.50 -1.31
N SER A 180 14.65 -12.26 -1.83
CA SER A 180 14.38 -13.59 -2.33
C SER A 180 14.03 -14.46 -1.13
N THR A 181 12.74 -14.64 -0.86
CA THR A 181 12.27 -15.68 0.06
C THR A 181 12.57 -17.03 -0.57
N SER A 182 13.83 -17.46 -0.47
CA SER A 182 14.20 -18.86 -0.64
C SER A 182 13.76 -19.60 0.61
N ASP A 183 12.46 -19.85 0.73
CA ASP A 183 11.91 -20.84 1.65
C ASP A 183 10.75 -21.59 0.97
N SER A 184 11.04 -22.10 -0.24
CA SER A 184 10.44 -23.36 -0.67
C SER A 184 11.16 -24.51 0.04
N ALA A 185 11.17 -24.47 1.38
CA ALA A 185 11.51 -25.62 2.19
C ALA A 185 10.33 -26.59 2.06
N PHE A 186 10.42 -27.46 1.05
CA PHE A 186 9.60 -28.67 0.95
C PHE A 186 9.48 -29.27 2.37
N PRO A 187 8.28 -29.53 2.91
CA PRO A 187 8.09 -29.72 4.34
C PRO A 187 8.60 -31.10 4.79
N TRP A 188 9.92 -31.26 4.86
CA TRP A 188 10.60 -32.46 5.34
C TRP A 188 10.13 -32.84 6.74
N GLY A 189 9.71 -31.88 7.58
CA GLY A 189 9.09 -32.14 8.88
C GLY A 189 7.83 -33.01 8.79
N LEU A 190 6.98 -32.80 7.77
CA LEU A 190 5.80 -33.64 7.53
C LEU A 190 6.19 -35.03 7.04
N VAL A 191 7.17 -35.13 6.14
CA VAL A 191 7.65 -36.43 5.62
C VAL A 191 8.28 -37.27 6.74
N ILE A 192 9.16 -36.67 7.54
CA ILE A 192 9.82 -37.35 8.68
C ILE A 192 8.77 -37.76 9.72
N GLY A 193 7.80 -36.90 10.02
CA GLY A 193 6.70 -37.22 10.93
C GLY A 193 5.88 -38.43 10.47
N ILE A 194 5.53 -38.50 9.18
CA ILE A 194 4.79 -39.64 8.61
C ILE A 194 5.58 -40.94 8.72
N VAL A 195 6.89 -40.92 8.41
CA VAL A 195 7.75 -42.13 8.48
C VAL A 195 7.83 -42.68 9.92
N VAL A 196 7.99 -41.81 10.92
CA VAL A 196 8.06 -42.24 12.32
C VAL A 196 6.75 -42.88 12.77
N VAL A 197 5.61 -42.29 12.40
CA VAL A 197 4.29 -42.86 12.74
C VAL A 197 4.10 -44.25 12.12
N VAL A 198 4.48 -44.42 10.85
CA VAL A 198 4.39 -45.71 10.16
C VAL A 198 5.26 -46.77 10.86
N LEU A 199 6.50 -46.43 11.23
CA LEU A 199 7.40 -47.34 11.93
C LEU A 199 6.85 -47.77 13.30
N LEU A 200 6.27 -46.85 14.06
CA LEU A 200 5.67 -47.15 15.36
C LEU A 200 4.44 -48.05 15.24
N VAL A 201 3.61 -47.83 14.21
CA VAL A 201 2.45 -48.69 13.92
C VAL A 201 2.92 -50.11 13.54
N VAL A 202 3.93 -50.23 12.68
CA VAL A 202 4.48 -51.55 12.29
C VAL A 202 5.12 -52.27 13.49
N ALA A 203 5.87 -51.56 14.33
CA ALA A 203 6.43 -52.16 15.55
C ALA A 203 5.32 -52.63 16.50
N GLY A 204 4.26 -51.83 16.68
CA GLY A 204 3.11 -52.17 17.49
C GLY A 204 2.36 -53.40 16.99
N THR A 205 2.13 -53.52 15.68
CA THR A 205 1.46 -54.68 15.07
C THR A 205 2.30 -55.95 15.21
N VAL A 206 3.62 -55.87 14.99
CA VAL A 206 4.54 -57.01 15.18
C VAL A 206 4.55 -57.49 16.63
N VAL A 207 4.61 -56.58 17.61
CA VAL A 207 4.57 -56.93 19.03
C VAL A 207 3.22 -57.58 19.39
N ALA A 208 2.11 -57.04 18.89
CA ALA A 208 0.78 -57.62 19.11
C ALA A 208 0.67 -59.03 18.51
N MET A 209 1.19 -59.25 17.31
CA MET A 209 1.22 -60.57 16.65
C MET A 209 2.09 -61.57 17.41
N ARG A 210 3.28 -61.16 17.89
CA ARG A 210 4.16 -62.04 18.70
C ARG A 210 3.51 -62.43 20.03
N ARG A 211 2.80 -61.51 20.69
CA ARG A 211 2.08 -61.81 21.94
C ARG A 211 0.92 -62.78 21.73
N ARG A 212 0.19 -62.67 20.61
CA ARG A 212 -0.88 -63.62 20.27
C ARG A 212 -0.33 -65.02 20.00
N ARG A 213 0.78 -65.14 19.27
CA ARG A 213 1.44 -66.42 19.00
C ARG A 213 2.07 -67.10 20.23
N ALA A 214 2.30 -66.36 21.32
CA ALA A 214 2.86 -66.89 22.56
C ALA A 214 1.77 -67.25 23.61
N ALA A 215 0.50 -67.01 23.29
CA ALA A 215 -0.64 -67.29 24.17
C ALA A 215 -1.51 -68.46 23.67
N GLU A 216 -1.10 -69.10 22.58
CA GLU A 216 -1.60 -70.39 22.08
C GLU A 216 -0.57 -71.49 22.40
#